data_AF-D7L0J0-F1
#
_entry.id   AF-D7L0J0-F1
#
_cell.length_a   1.000
_cell.length_b   1.000
_cell.length_c   1.000
_cell.angle_alpha   90.00
_cell.angle_beta   90.00
_cell.angle_gamma   90.00
#
_symmetry.space_group_name_H-M   'P 1'
#
loop_
_entity.id
_entity.type
_entity.pdbx_description
1 polymer ?
#
loop_
_entity_poly.entity_id
_entity_poly.type
_entity_poly.pdbx_seq_one_letter_code
_entity_poly.pdbx_strand_id
1 'polypeptide(L)'
;MSSSLTIFFFFASTFLYSSSNSFNITNILNEHDDFSTFNQLLSETQLASTINKRQTITVLVVSNGALSSISGQPTAVIKKILSLHIVLDYYDQKKLKNLSKKSVLLTTLFQSSGLARGQQGFLNATVTKDGDVAFGSAVPGSSLDAQLQDTVASLPFNISVLHISSAIMIDVKGDNAPTASPLSPVSSPPRPAESPKDDGHDFDEPPSSAPDAAADGPSENAGSANGVSRIDSQPAFTFPLLMSSIWWFMA
;
A
#
# COMPACT_ATOMS: atom_id res chain seq x y z
N MET A 1 51.60 -36.63 -19.90
CA MET A 1 50.14 -36.48 -19.82
C MET A 1 49.85 -35.52 -18.67
N SER A 2 49.52 -34.27 -18.97
CA SER A 2 49.11 -33.30 -17.94
C SER A 2 47.74 -32.81 -18.37
N SER A 3 46.72 -33.28 -17.66
CA SER A 3 45.32 -33.13 -18.03
C SER A 3 44.82 -31.72 -17.71
N SER A 4 44.22 -31.12 -18.73
CA SER A 4 43.47 -29.86 -18.71
C SER A 4 42.34 -29.92 -17.68
N LEU A 5 42.44 -29.13 -16.61
CA LEU A 5 41.33 -28.87 -15.70
C LEU A 5 40.61 -27.60 -16.13
N THR A 6 39.78 -27.73 -17.17
CA THR A 6 38.85 -26.69 -17.60
C THR A 6 37.75 -26.60 -16.56
N ILE A 7 37.86 -25.64 -15.63
CA ILE A 7 36.79 -25.29 -14.69
C ILE A 7 35.66 -24.66 -15.51
N PHE A 8 34.67 -25.49 -15.87
CA PHE A 8 33.38 -25.04 -16.34
C PHE A 8 32.70 -24.29 -15.18
N PHE A 9 32.67 -22.96 -15.26
CA PHE A 9 31.79 -22.14 -14.43
C PHE A 9 30.35 -22.45 -14.87
N PHE A 10 29.76 -23.49 -14.29
CA PHE A 10 28.35 -23.80 -14.44
C PHE A 10 27.60 -22.70 -13.67
N PHE A 11 27.29 -21.62 -14.37
CA PHE A 11 26.42 -20.56 -13.89
C PHE A 11 25.01 -21.16 -13.79
N ALA A 12 24.77 -21.91 -12.71
CA ALA A 12 23.47 -22.44 -12.35
C ALA A 12 22.59 -21.24 -11.96
N SER A 13 22.08 -20.56 -12.96
CA SER A 13 20.93 -19.66 -12.81
C SER A 13 19.74 -20.54 -12.50
N THR A 14 19.57 -20.88 -11.22
CA THR A 14 18.33 -21.40 -10.69
C THR A 14 17.31 -20.28 -10.79
N PHE A 15 16.69 -20.14 -11.97
CA PHE A 15 15.48 -19.37 -12.13
C PHE A 15 14.46 -20.01 -11.17
N LEU A 16 14.23 -19.35 -10.03
CA LEU A 16 13.18 -19.74 -9.09
C LEU A 16 11.87 -19.60 -9.87
N TYR A 17 11.43 -20.70 -10.49
CA TYR A 17 10.08 -20.83 -11.00
C TYR A 17 9.16 -20.74 -9.80
N SER A 18 8.78 -19.51 -9.45
CA SER A 18 7.67 -19.27 -8.54
C SER A 18 6.44 -19.75 -9.31
N SER A 19 5.89 -20.90 -8.93
CA SER A 19 4.58 -21.34 -9.41
C SER A 19 3.58 -20.23 -9.10
N SER A 20 3.28 -19.39 -10.09
CA SER A 20 2.24 -18.39 -9.96
C SER A 20 0.92 -19.15 -9.95
N ASN A 21 0.34 -19.35 -8.76
CA ASN A 21 -1.07 -19.70 -8.67
C ASN A 21 -1.87 -18.53 -9.23
N SER A 22 -2.21 -18.63 -10.51
CA SER A 22 -3.03 -17.66 -11.22
C SER A 22 -4.48 -17.91 -10.86
N PHE A 23 -5.07 -17.05 -10.03
CA PHE A 23 -6.52 -17.02 -9.83
C PHE A 23 -7.16 -16.01 -10.77
N ASN A 24 -8.46 -16.16 -11.01
CA ASN A 24 -9.26 -15.15 -11.70
C ASN A 24 -10.53 -14.87 -10.89
N ILE A 25 -10.64 -13.65 -10.36
CA ILE A 25 -11.79 -13.24 -9.54
C ILE A 25 -13.12 -13.35 -10.29
N THR A 26 -13.16 -13.04 -11.59
CA THR A 26 -14.42 -13.10 -12.33
C THR A 26 -14.89 -14.53 -12.52
N ASN A 27 -13.96 -15.47 -12.69
CA ASN A 27 -14.27 -16.89 -12.79
C ASN A 27 -14.76 -17.43 -11.46
N ILE A 28 -14.08 -17.09 -10.37
CA ILE A 28 -14.49 -17.47 -9.01
C ILE A 28 -15.92 -16.97 -8.74
N LEU A 29 -16.23 -15.71 -9.03
CA LEU A 29 -17.56 -15.14 -8.77
C LEU A 29 -18.64 -15.62 -9.75
N ASN A 30 -18.28 -16.10 -10.94
CA ASN A 30 -19.24 -16.68 -11.89
C ASN A 30 -19.82 -18.02 -11.41
N GLU A 31 -19.17 -18.69 -10.46
CA GLU A 31 -19.69 -19.91 -9.83
C GLU A 31 -20.77 -19.60 -8.76
N HIS A 32 -21.04 -18.32 -8.49
CA HIS A 32 -21.92 -17.87 -7.43
C HIS A 32 -22.86 -16.73 -7.89
N ASP A 33 -24.07 -17.09 -8.32
CA ASP A 33 -25.07 -16.16 -8.87
C ASP A 33 -25.43 -14.99 -7.93
N ASP A 34 -25.35 -15.21 -6.61
CA ASP A 34 -25.61 -14.21 -5.57
C ASP A 34 -24.64 -13.01 -5.61
N PHE A 35 -23.49 -13.12 -6.30
CA PHE A 35 -22.49 -12.07 -6.43
C PHE A 35 -22.34 -11.53 -7.86
N SER A 36 -23.24 -11.91 -8.77
CA SER A 36 -23.19 -11.51 -10.18
C SER A 36 -23.13 -9.99 -10.39
N THR A 37 -23.89 -9.21 -9.63
CA THR A 37 -23.86 -7.73 -9.70
C THR A 37 -22.50 -7.19 -9.26
N PHE A 38 -21.95 -7.72 -8.17
CA PHE A 38 -20.62 -7.33 -7.69
C PHE A 38 -19.55 -7.63 -8.75
N ASN A 39 -19.62 -8.81 -9.38
CA ASN A 39 -18.71 -9.24 -10.42
C ASN A 39 -18.77 -8.34 -11.68
N GLN A 40 -19.98 -7.96 -12.10
CA GLN A 40 -20.19 -7.00 -13.18
C GLN A 40 -19.52 -5.67 -12.87
N LEU A 41 -19.75 -5.11 -11.67
CA LEU A 41 -19.16 -3.84 -11.28
C LEU A 41 -17.62 -3.88 -11.19
N LEU A 42 -17.04 -5.01 -10.73
CA LEU A 42 -15.58 -5.20 -10.76
C LEU A 42 -15.03 -5.14 -12.19
N SER A 43 -15.78 -5.69 -13.15
CA SER A 43 -15.39 -5.72 -14.57
C SER A 43 -15.49 -4.32 -15.20
N GLU A 44 -16.62 -3.63 -15.01
CA GLU A 44 -16.88 -2.27 -15.53
C GLU A 44 -15.87 -1.24 -14.99
N THR A 45 -15.49 -1.37 -13.72
CA THR A 45 -14.53 -0.47 -13.07
C THR A 45 -13.06 -0.83 -13.33
N GLN A 46 -12.81 -1.93 -14.05
CA GLN A 46 -11.50 -2.54 -14.30
C GLN A 46 -10.75 -3.01 -13.03
N LEU A 47 -11.46 -3.15 -11.91
CA LEU A 47 -10.90 -3.70 -10.69
C LEU A 47 -10.64 -5.20 -10.81
N ALA A 48 -11.43 -5.93 -11.59
CA ALA A 48 -11.19 -7.34 -11.89
C ALA A 48 -9.77 -7.58 -12.45
N SER A 49 -9.34 -6.78 -13.43
CA SER A 49 -7.97 -6.86 -13.98
C SER A 49 -6.90 -6.51 -12.94
N THR A 50 -7.19 -5.54 -12.08
CA THR A 50 -6.27 -5.12 -11.01
C THR A 50 -6.10 -6.22 -9.97
N ILE A 51 -7.19 -6.87 -9.57
CA ILE A 51 -7.19 -8.01 -8.64
C ILE A 51 -6.39 -9.17 -9.23
N ASN A 52 -6.66 -9.55 -10.48
CA ASN A 52 -6.03 -10.71 -11.14
C ASN A 52 -4.52 -10.56 -11.36
N LYS A 53 -3.96 -9.34 -11.27
CA LYS A 53 -2.51 -9.09 -11.36
C LYS A 53 -1.79 -9.19 -10.02
N ARG A 54 -2.51 -9.39 -8.92
CA ARG A 54 -1.92 -9.45 -7.57
C ARG A 54 -1.52 -10.89 -7.24
N GLN A 55 -0.41 -11.01 -6.52
CA GLN A 55 0.04 -12.31 -5.99
C GLN A 55 -0.79 -12.74 -4.78
N THR A 56 -1.19 -11.75 -3.98
CA THR A 56 -1.91 -11.91 -2.73
C THR A 56 -3.00 -10.85 -2.65
N ILE A 57 -4.23 -11.25 -2.33
CA ILE A 57 -5.38 -10.33 -2.23
C ILE A 57 -6.49 -10.94 -1.35
N THR A 58 -7.29 -10.10 -0.71
CA THR A 58 -8.56 -10.50 -0.11
C THR A 58 -9.68 -9.62 -0.67
N VAL A 59 -10.74 -10.24 -1.17
CA VAL A 59 -11.89 -9.56 -1.77
C VAL A 59 -13.09 -9.72 -0.85
N LEU A 60 -13.59 -8.62 -0.31
CA LEU A 60 -14.83 -8.60 0.45
C LEU A 60 -15.99 -8.40 -0.51
N VAL A 61 -16.78 -9.46 -0.73
CA VAL A 61 -17.91 -9.44 -1.65
C VAL A 61 -19.21 -9.20 -0.91
N VAL A 62 -20.14 -8.56 -1.61
CA VAL A 62 -21.47 -8.21 -1.10
C VAL A 62 -22.49 -8.84 -2.03
N SER A 63 -23.48 -9.52 -1.47
CA SER A 63 -24.56 -10.14 -2.25
C SER A 63 -25.40 -9.10 -3.00
N ASN A 64 -26.05 -9.51 -4.09
CA ASN A 64 -26.87 -8.66 -4.94
C ASN A 64 -27.92 -7.85 -4.14
N GLY A 65 -28.53 -8.46 -3.12
CA GLY A 65 -29.53 -7.80 -2.27
C GLY A 65 -28.98 -6.71 -1.35
N ALA A 66 -27.70 -6.77 -1.01
CA ALA A 66 -27.03 -5.85 -0.08
C ALA A 66 -26.25 -4.72 -0.78
N LEU A 67 -26.36 -4.62 -2.12
CA LEU A 67 -25.70 -3.59 -2.94
C LEU A 67 -26.57 -2.35 -3.22
N SER A 68 -27.79 -2.29 -2.67
CA SER A 68 -28.73 -1.18 -2.89
C SER A 68 -28.14 0.18 -2.51
N SER A 69 -27.27 0.23 -1.50
CA SER A 69 -26.63 1.45 -1.01
C SER A 69 -25.61 2.08 -1.97
N ILE A 70 -25.09 1.33 -2.95
CA ILE A 70 -24.22 1.86 -4.01
C ILE A 70 -24.91 2.00 -5.36
N SER A 71 -26.16 1.54 -5.47
CA SER A 71 -26.94 1.63 -6.71
C SER A 71 -27.20 3.09 -7.09
N GLY A 72 -27.03 3.42 -8.38
CA GLY A 72 -27.23 4.78 -8.90
C GLY A 72 -26.09 5.78 -8.62
N GLN A 73 -25.03 5.35 -7.93
CA GLN A 73 -23.83 6.19 -7.76
C GLN A 73 -23.05 6.30 -9.08
N PRO A 74 -22.32 7.41 -9.32
CA PRO A 74 -21.43 7.51 -10.47
C PRO A 74 -20.38 6.40 -10.48
N THR A 75 -20.01 5.89 -11.66
CA THR A 75 -19.01 4.81 -11.80
C THR A 75 -17.69 5.12 -11.10
N ALA A 76 -17.28 6.40 -11.07
CA ALA A 76 -16.09 6.83 -10.35
C ALA A 76 -16.20 6.64 -8.82
N VAL A 77 -17.38 6.87 -8.25
CA VAL A 77 -17.66 6.65 -6.82
C VAL A 77 -17.74 5.16 -6.53
N ILE A 78 -18.45 4.39 -7.37
CA ILE A 78 -18.53 2.93 -7.28
C ILE A 78 -17.11 2.32 -7.28
N LYS A 79 -16.25 2.75 -8.21
CA LYS A 79 -14.86 2.28 -8.28
C LYS A 79 -14.10 2.54 -6.98
N LYS A 80 -14.24 3.73 -6.38
CA LYS A 80 -13.62 4.03 -5.09
C LYS A 80 -14.15 3.07 -4.02
N ILE A 81 -15.47 2.92 -3.90
CA ILE A 81 -16.11 2.06 -2.89
C ILE A 81 -15.66 0.60 -3.06
N LEU A 82 -15.69 0.05 -4.27
CA LEU A 82 -15.22 -1.31 -4.52
C LEU A 82 -13.72 -1.47 -4.25
N SER A 83 -12.92 -0.44 -4.52
CA SER A 83 -11.49 -0.45 -4.17
C SER A 83 -11.25 -0.53 -2.66
N LEU A 84 -12.16 -0.01 -1.84
CA LEU A 84 -12.11 -0.16 -0.38
C LEU A 84 -12.38 -1.61 0.05
N HIS A 85 -13.23 -2.33 -0.68
CA HIS A 85 -13.56 -3.74 -0.38
C HIS A 85 -12.44 -4.74 -0.75
N ILE A 86 -11.38 -4.27 -1.39
CA ILE A 86 -10.28 -5.13 -1.86
C ILE A 86 -9.05 -4.87 -1.00
N VAL A 87 -8.73 -5.80 -0.11
CA VAL A 87 -7.61 -5.74 0.82
C VAL A 87 -6.36 -6.33 0.18
N LEU A 88 -5.21 -5.64 0.31
CA LEU A 88 -3.97 -5.98 -0.38
C LEU A 88 -3.28 -7.26 0.14
N ASP A 89 -3.59 -7.67 1.36
CA ASP A 89 -3.00 -8.84 2.01
C ASP A 89 -3.99 -10.00 2.07
N TYR A 90 -3.49 -11.21 2.38
CA TYR A 90 -4.31 -12.39 2.57
C TYR A 90 -4.88 -12.46 3.99
N TYR A 91 -6.21 -12.49 4.07
CA TYR A 91 -7.00 -12.71 5.26
C TYR A 91 -8.12 -13.69 4.92
N ASP A 92 -8.08 -14.87 5.52
CA ASP A 92 -9.20 -15.81 5.51
C ASP A 92 -10.04 -15.68 6.79
N GLN A 93 -11.18 -16.35 6.81
CA GLN A 93 -12.07 -16.35 7.98
C GLN A 93 -11.36 -16.82 9.25
N LYS A 94 -10.44 -17.80 9.15
CA LYS A 94 -9.69 -18.31 10.31
C LYS A 94 -8.72 -17.27 10.85
N LYS A 95 -7.94 -16.62 10.01
CA LYS A 95 -6.98 -15.57 10.40
C LYS A 95 -7.69 -14.38 11.03
N LEU A 96 -8.85 -13.98 10.49
CA LEU A 96 -9.65 -12.89 11.03
C LEU A 96 -10.29 -13.23 12.38
N LYS A 97 -10.78 -14.45 12.57
CA LYS A 97 -11.32 -14.89 13.87
C LYS A 97 -10.25 -15.02 14.95
N ASN A 98 -9.01 -15.27 14.56
CA ASN A 98 -7.87 -15.47 15.48
C ASN A 98 -6.95 -14.24 15.62
N LEU A 99 -7.46 -13.02 15.41
CA LEU A 99 -6.68 -11.80 15.58
C LEU A 99 -6.23 -11.61 17.04
N SER A 100 -4.91 -11.47 17.24
CA SER A 100 -4.32 -11.35 18.59
C SER A 100 -4.79 -10.12 19.35
N LYS A 101 -4.98 -8.98 18.65
CA LYS A 101 -5.41 -7.71 19.25
C LYS A 101 -6.91 -7.45 19.15
N LYS A 102 -7.70 -8.47 18.76
CA LYS A 102 -9.14 -8.37 18.43
C LYS A 102 -9.49 -7.41 17.29
N SER A 103 -8.65 -6.44 16.93
CA SER A 103 -8.86 -5.52 15.82
C SER A 103 -7.57 -5.39 14.99
N VAL A 104 -7.74 -5.13 13.70
CA VAL A 104 -6.65 -4.90 12.74
C VAL A 104 -7.07 -3.88 11.68
N LEU A 105 -6.12 -3.02 11.29
CA LEU A 105 -6.26 -2.15 10.13
C LEU A 105 -5.79 -2.85 8.87
N LEU A 106 -6.64 -2.85 7.85
CA LEU A 106 -6.44 -3.52 6.58
C LEU A 106 -6.19 -2.48 5.48
N THR A 107 -5.04 -2.58 4.81
CA THR A 107 -4.72 -1.71 3.67
C THR A 107 -5.45 -2.19 2.43
N THR A 108 -6.11 -1.28 1.72
CA THR A 108 -6.96 -1.63 0.56
C THR A 108 -6.40 -1.10 -0.76
N LEU A 109 -6.99 -1.54 -1.88
CA LEU A 109 -6.68 -0.96 -3.19
C LEU A 109 -7.00 0.53 -3.22
N PHE A 110 -8.02 0.99 -2.50
CA PHE A 110 -8.35 2.41 -2.43
C PHE A 110 -7.20 3.23 -1.83
N GLN A 111 -6.54 2.73 -0.78
CA GLN A 111 -5.32 3.36 -0.26
C GLN A 111 -4.20 3.35 -1.31
N SER A 112 -3.94 2.21 -1.95
CA SER A 112 -2.86 2.09 -2.94
C SER A 112 -3.07 2.94 -4.20
N SER A 113 -4.30 3.37 -4.47
CA SER A 113 -4.63 4.23 -5.61
C SER A 113 -4.09 5.65 -5.46
N GLY A 114 -3.72 6.08 -4.25
CA GLY A 114 -3.31 7.44 -3.95
C GLY A 114 -4.45 8.47 -3.91
N LEU A 115 -5.70 8.04 -4.14
CA LEU A 115 -6.88 8.91 -4.08
C LEU A 115 -7.41 9.08 -2.64
N ALA A 116 -7.18 8.10 -1.77
CA ALA A 116 -7.64 8.13 -0.39
C ALA A 116 -6.90 9.19 0.44
N ARG A 117 -7.61 9.84 1.37
CA ARG A 117 -7.03 10.80 2.32
C ARG A 117 -7.05 10.21 3.73
N GLY A 118 -5.91 10.34 4.43
CA GLY A 118 -5.78 9.83 5.79
C GLY A 118 -6.12 8.34 5.89
N GLN A 119 -7.14 8.01 6.70
CA GLN A 119 -7.57 6.63 6.95
C GLN A 119 -8.73 6.16 6.05
N GLN A 120 -9.17 6.96 5.07
CA GLN A 120 -10.27 6.58 4.17
C GLN A 120 -9.97 5.34 3.32
N GLY A 121 -8.70 5.04 3.08
CA GLY A 121 -8.27 3.87 2.31
C GLY A 121 -8.09 2.60 3.13
N PHE A 122 -8.38 2.64 4.43
CA PHE A 122 -8.19 1.50 5.32
C PHE A 122 -9.54 0.99 5.82
N LEU A 123 -9.63 -0.32 6.00
CA LEU A 123 -10.72 -0.96 6.70
C LEU A 123 -10.28 -1.35 8.11
N ASN A 124 -11.18 -1.27 9.06
CA ASN A 124 -11.02 -1.86 10.38
C ASN A 124 -11.77 -3.19 10.39
N ALA A 125 -11.09 -4.29 10.71
CA ALA A 125 -11.71 -5.58 11.00
C ALA A 125 -11.58 -5.87 12.48
N THR A 126 -12.69 -6.15 13.16
CA THR A 126 -12.75 -6.37 14.61
C THR A 126 -13.53 -7.63 14.94
N VAL A 127 -12.98 -8.45 15.82
CA VAL A 127 -13.65 -9.59 16.45
C VAL A 127 -14.61 -9.05 17.51
N THR A 128 -15.90 -9.28 17.32
CA THR A 128 -16.97 -8.88 18.25
C THR A 128 -16.90 -9.71 19.54
N LYS A 129 -17.72 -9.33 20.53
CA LYS A 129 -17.83 -10.08 21.80
C LYS A 129 -18.33 -11.51 21.59
N ASP A 130 -19.14 -11.71 20.55
CA ASP A 130 -19.73 -13.00 20.19
C ASP A 130 -18.76 -13.90 19.39
N GLY A 131 -17.58 -13.38 19.03
CA GLY A 131 -16.55 -14.11 18.27
C GLY A 131 -16.69 -13.99 16.76
N ASP A 132 -17.66 -13.22 16.27
CA ASP A 132 -17.82 -12.88 14.86
C ASP A 132 -16.87 -11.76 14.45
N VAL A 133 -16.73 -11.53 13.14
CA VAL A 133 -15.83 -10.50 12.61
C VAL A 133 -16.68 -9.43 11.94
N ALA A 134 -16.57 -8.19 12.42
CA ALA A 134 -17.19 -7.02 11.83
C ALA A 134 -16.13 -6.17 11.11
N PHE A 135 -16.54 -5.54 10.02
CA PHE A 135 -15.75 -4.63 9.20
C PHE A 135 -16.39 -3.24 9.18
N GLY A 136 -15.55 -2.22 9.03
CA GLY A 136 -15.97 -0.84 8.86
C GLY A 136 -14.86 0.03 8.30
N SER A 137 -15.18 1.28 7.99
CA SER A 137 -14.17 2.29 7.64
C SER A 137 -13.21 2.51 8.82
N ALA A 138 -11.92 2.70 8.53
CA ALA A 138 -10.93 3.04 9.56
C ALA A 138 -10.95 4.53 9.95
N VAL A 139 -11.75 5.37 9.28
CA VAL A 139 -11.89 6.78 9.65
C VAL A 139 -12.40 6.87 11.09
N PRO A 140 -11.79 7.69 11.98
CA PRO A 140 -12.22 7.81 13.37
C PRO A 140 -13.71 8.15 13.50
N GLY A 141 -14.42 7.43 14.37
CA GLY A 141 -15.86 7.60 14.57
C GLY A 141 -16.74 6.83 13.57
N SER A 142 -16.15 6.10 12.62
CA SER A 142 -16.91 5.22 11.72
C SER A 142 -17.52 4.03 12.45
N SER A 143 -18.65 3.57 11.94
CA SER A 143 -19.35 2.37 12.38
C SER A 143 -18.77 1.08 11.79
N LEU A 144 -18.98 -0.04 12.48
CA LEU A 144 -18.66 -1.39 12.02
C LEU A 144 -19.97 -2.10 11.61
N ASP A 145 -20.43 -1.82 10.39
CA ASP A 145 -21.78 -2.22 9.93
C ASP A 145 -21.79 -3.48 9.05
N ALA A 146 -20.63 -4.01 8.68
CA ALA A 146 -20.51 -5.15 7.79
C ALA A 146 -19.98 -6.38 8.51
N GLN A 147 -20.81 -7.41 8.66
CA GLN A 147 -20.43 -8.66 9.33
C GLN A 147 -19.90 -9.68 8.34
N LEU A 148 -18.86 -10.43 8.72
CA LEU A 148 -18.38 -11.60 7.99
C LEU A 148 -19.39 -12.74 8.08
N GLN A 149 -19.96 -13.13 6.94
CA GLN A 149 -20.94 -14.21 6.88
C GLN A 149 -20.27 -15.55 6.60
N ASP A 150 -19.58 -15.64 5.47
CA ASP A 150 -19.04 -16.90 4.96
C ASP A 150 -17.81 -16.69 4.07
N THR A 151 -17.13 -17.81 3.80
CA THR A 151 -16.00 -17.86 2.86
C THR A 151 -16.52 -18.40 1.54
N VAL A 152 -16.47 -17.57 0.50
CA VAL A 152 -16.90 -17.93 -0.86
C VAL A 152 -15.81 -18.76 -1.55
N ALA A 153 -14.56 -18.31 -1.45
CA ALA A 153 -13.40 -19.02 -1.97
C ALA A 153 -12.17 -18.74 -1.13
N SER A 154 -11.28 -19.74 -1.03
CA SER A 154 -9.99 -19.57 -0.35
C SER A 154 -8.91 -20.41 -1.03
N LEU A 155 -7.95 -19.71 -1.63
CA LEU A 155 -6.72 -20.24 -2.17
C LEU A 155 -5.59 -19.72 -1.26
N PRO A 156 -5.09 -20.55 -0.32
CA PRO A 156 -4.13 -20.13 0.70
C PRO A 156 -2.97 -19.33 0.12
N PHE A 157 -2.64 -18.20 0.78
CA PHE A 157 -1.58 -17.26 0.40
C PHE A 157 -1.77 -16.47 -0.90
N ASN A 158 -2.81 -16.78 -1.69
CA ASN A 158 -3.07 -16.13 -2.98
C ASN A 158 -4.33 -15.27 -2.97
N ILE A 159 -5.51 -15.88 -2.82
CA ILE A 159 -6.77 -15.14 -2.80
C ILE A 159 -7.72 -15.68 -1.74
N SER A 160 -8.34 -14.78 -0.98
CA SER A 160 -9.52 -15.09 -0.19
C SER A 160 -10.69 -14.22 -0.64
N VAL A 161 -11.84 -14.84 -0.86
CA VAL A 161 -13.09 -14.17 -1.19
C VAL A 161 -14.04 -14.40 -0.02
N LEU A 162 -14.38 -13.32 0.68
CA LEU A 162 -15.16 -13.34 1.91
C LEU A 162 -16.46 -12.59 1.69
N HIS A 163 -17.59 -13.20 2.03
CA HIS A 163 -18.89 -12.55 1.96
C HIS A 163 -19.14 -11.73 3.21
N ILE A 164 -19.48 -10.46 3.02
CA ILE A 164 -19.89 -9.54 4.09
C ILE A 164 -21.35 -9.12 3.94
N SER A 165 -22.00 -8.82 5.07
CA SER A 165 -23.45 -8.55 5.12
C SER A 165 -23.90 -7.26 4.43
N SER A 166 -23.01 -6.28 4.25
CA SER A 166 -23.34 -4.96 3.74
C SER A 166 -22.13 -4.29 3.09
N ALA A 167 -22.38 -3.40 2.12
CA ALA A 167 -21.33 -2.61 1.49
C ALA A 167 -20.83 -1.49 2.43
N ILE A 168 -19.51 -1.37 2.55
CA ILE A 168 -18.83 -0.35 3.36
C ILE A 168 -18.64 0.92 2.55
N MET A 169 -19.23 2.01 2.99
CA MET A 169 -19.15 3.30 2.29
C MET A 169 -17.84 4.03 2.61
N ILE A 170 -17.36 4.80 1.64
CA ILE A 170 -16.32 5.79 1.86
C ILE A 170 -17.01 7.06 2.38
N ASP A 171 -16.52 7.60 3.49
CA ASP A 171 -16.96 8.93 3.92
C ASP A 171 -16.35 10.00 2.99
N VAL A 172 -17.16 10.44 2.02
CA VAL A 172 -16.81 11.47 1.03
C VAL A 172 -16.87 12.87 1.64
N LYS A 173 -17.29 13.05 2.91
CA LYS A 173 -17.36 14.38 3.55
C LYS A 173 -15.99 15.07 3.63
N GLY A 174 -14.89 14.33 3.52
CA GLY A 174 -13.53 14.84 3.42
C GLY A 174 -13.17 15.53 2.08
N ASP A 175 -13.98 15.37 1.02
CA ASP A 175 -13.74 16.01 -0.28
C ASP A 175 -14.15 17.50 -0.31
N ASN A 176 -14.78 18.01 0.76
CA ASN A 176 -15.17 19.43 0.92
C ASN A 176 -14.22 20.25 1.79
N ALA A 177 -12.98 19.79 2.02
CA ALA A 177 -11.93 20.74 2.39
C ALA A 177 -11.56 21.52 1.11
N PRO A 178 -11.64 22.87 1.09
CA PRO A 178 -11.21 23.61 -0.07
C PRO A 178 -9.78 23.21 -0.39
N THR A 179 -9.56 22.72 -1.62
CA THR A 179 -8.23 22.63 -2.21
C THR A 179 -7.54 23.95 -1.92
N ALA A 180 -6.55 23.94 -1.04
CA ALA A 180 -5.69 25.09 -0.84
C ALA A 180 -5.19 25.48 -2.23
N SER A 181 -5.59 26.67 -2.67
CA SER A 181 -5.25 27.20 -3.99
C SER A 181 -3.74 27.06 -4.21
N PRO A 182 -3.28 26.87 -5.46
CA PRO A 182 -1.85 26.84 -5.74
C PRO A 182 -1.21 28.09 -5.13
N LEU A 183 -0.17 27.86 -4.33
CA LEU A 183 0.66 28.90 -3.72
C LEU A 183 0.92 29.97 -4.77
N SER A 184 0.29 31.12 -4.60
CA SER A 184 0.59 32.30 -5.41
C SER A 184 2.08 32.62 -5.20
N PRO A 185 2.85 32.90 -6.26
CA PRO A 185 4.27 33.23 -6.11
C PRO A 185 4.40 34.45 -5.20
N VAL A 186 5.34 34.34 -4.26
CA VAL A 186 5.61 35.34 -3.23
C VAL A 186 5.88 36.70 -3.87
N SER A 187 5.33 37.74 -3.24
CA SER A 187 5.44 39.15 -3.59
C SER A 187 6.84 39.59 -4.01
N SER A 188 6.87 40.40 -5.06
CA SER A 188 8.00 41.26 -5.45
C SER A 188 8.56 42.06 -4.26
N PRO A 189 9.87 42.36 -4.23
CA PRO A 189 10.49 43.14 -3.16
C PRO A 189 10.00 44.61 -3.15
N PRO A 190 10.04 45.30 -1.99
CA PRO A 190 9.51 46.66 -1.87
C PRO A 190 10.37 47.66 -2.66
N ARG A 191 9.69 48.53 -3.42
CA ARG A 191 10.28 49.73 -4.03
C ARG A 191 10.68 50.73 -2.93
N PRO A 192 11.90 51.31 -2.95
CA PRO A 192 12.30 52.33 -1.99
C PRO A 192 11.38 53.57 -2.03
N ALA A 193 11.07 54.11 -0.85
CA ALA A 193 10.25 55.31 -0.68
C ALA A 193 10.98 56.56 -1.21
N GLU A 194 10.27 57.34 -2.01
CA GLU A 194 10.68 58.64 -2.52
C GLU A 194 10.66 59.66 -1.37
N SER A 195 11.79 60.31 -1.11
CA SER A 195 11.92 61.33 -0.05
C SER A 195 11.49 62.71 -0.55
N PRO A 196 10.81 63.53 0.26
CA PRO A 196 10.38 64.89 -0.12
C PRO A 196 11.57 65.81 -0.41
N LYS A 197 11.40 66.66 -1.44
CA LYS A 197 12.32 67.73 -1.84
C LYS A 197 12.52 68.73 -0.70
N ASP A 198 13.77 69.06 -0.40
CA ASP A 198 14.16 70.27 0.32
C ASP A 198 15.41 70.86 -0.33
N ASP A 199 15.45 72.18 -0.36
CA ASP A 199 16.29 73.04 -1.17
C ASP A 199 17.73 73.16 -0.61
N GLY A 200 18.68 73.38 -1.52
CA GLY A 200 19.83 74.24 -1.23
C GLY A 200 21.21 73.58 -1.08
N HIS A 201 22.08 74.03 -1.99
CA HIS A 201 23.53 74.25 -1.86
C HIS A 201 24.52 73.14 -2.25
N ASP A 202 25.19 73.46 -3.37
CA ASP A 202 26.60 73.25 -3.75
C ASP A 202 27.51 72.55 -2.74
N PHE A 203 28.32 71.60 -3.22
CA PHE A 203 29.75 71.79 -3.49
C PHE A 203 30.39 70.46 -3.95
N ASP A 204 31.02 70.53 -5.14
CA ASP A 204 32.29 69.91 -5.57
C ASP A 204 32.54 68.39 -5.62
N GLU A 205 33.48 68.09 -6.52
CA GLU A 205 33.79 66.88 -7.30
C GLU A 205 34.84 65.94 -6.60
N PRO A 206 35.50 64.96 -7.27
CA PRO A 206 35.53 63.50 -7.02
C PRO A 206 36.91 63.02 -6.43
N PRO A 207 37.55 61.83 -6.68
CA PRO A 207 37.16 60.53 -7.29
C PRO A 207 37.69 59.24 -6.55
N SER A 208 37.44 58.07 -7.17
CA SER A 208 38.35 56.88 -7.24
C SER A 208 38.36 55.92 -6.01
N SER A 209 38.43 54.58 -6.10
CA SER A 209 38.95 53.66 -7.12
C SER A 209 38.33 52.24 -6.94
N ALA A 210 38.10 51.51 -8.05
CA ALA A 210 38.19 50.04 -8.09
C ALA A 210 39.69 49.63 -8.06
N PRO A 211 40.15 48.37 -7.85
CA PRO A 211 39.80 47.13 -8.58
C PRO A 211 39.58 45.91 -7.64
N ASP A 212 38.93 44.78 -7.96
CA ASP A 212 38.94 43.82 -9.09
C ASP A 212 39.74 42.54 -8.76
N ALA A 213 39.10 41.39 -9.03
CA ALA A 213 39.63 40.04 -9.28
C ALA A 213 40.52 39.34 -8.21
N ALA A 214 40.60 38.01 -8.08
CA ALA A 214 39.85 36.82 -8.50
C ALA A 214 40.59 35.60 -7.89
N ALA A 215 39.89 34.47 -7.81
CA ALA A 215 40.33 33.05 -7.85
C ALA A 215 41.68 32.62 -7.22
N ASP A 216 41.68 31.52 -6.46
CA ASP A 216 42.04 30.23 -7.05
C ASP A 216 41.65 29.01 -6.20
N GLY A 217 41.44 27.89 -6.89
CA GLY A 217 41.10 26.57 -6.35
C GLY A 217 42.32 25.69 -6.01
N PRO A 218 42.16 24.35 -5.94
CA PRO A 218 42.64 23.54 -4.80
C PRO A 218 43.84 22.62 -5.12
N SER A 219 44.44 22.03 -4.08
CA SER A 219 45.33 20.86 -4.24
C SER A 219 45.30 19.89 -3.05
N GLU A 220 45.66 18.65 -3.39
CA GLU A 220 45.53 17.34 -2.75
C GLU A 220 46.47 17.10 -1.54
N ASN A 221 46.20 16.06 -0.73
CA ASN A 221 46.90 14.75 -0.83
C ASN A 221 46.84 13.90 0.48
N ALA A 222 46.70 12.57 0.29
CA ALA A 222 47.14 11.38 1.06
C ALA A 222 46.89 11.29 2.59
N GLY A 223 46.63 10.14 3.21
CA GLY A 223 46.68 8.73 2.83
C GLY A 223 47.13 7.87 4.04
N SER A 224 46.74 6.59 4.06
CA SER A 224 47.21 5.49 4.94
C SER A 224 46.54 5.36 6.34
N ALA A 225 46.32 4.20 6.97
CA ALA A 225 46.07 2.80 6.61
C ALA A 225 45.84 2.03 7.95
N ASN A 226 45.17 0.87 7.84
CA ASN A 226 45.19 -0.30 8.76
C ASN A 226 44.37 -0.30 10.06
N GLY A 227 43.51 -1.32 10.17
CA GLY A 227 42.87 -1.75 11.43
C GLY A 227 41.86 -2.89 11.22
N VAL A 228 42.36 -4.11 11.00
CA VAL A 228 41.57 -5.36 10.96
C VAL A 228 41.12 -5.75 12.37
N SER A 229 39.84 -6.10 12.53
CA SER A 229 39.39 -7.09 13.53
C SER A 229 38.07 -7.72 13.10
N ARG A 230 38.15 -9.02 12.78
CA ARG A 230 37.03 -9.96 12.64
C ARG A 230 36.45 -10.25 14.02
N ILE A 231 35.13 -10.22 14.16
CA ILE A 231 34.42 -11.06 15.14
C ILE A 231 33.18 -11.64 14.46
N ASP A 232 33.23 -12.97 14.40
CA ASP A 232 32.24 -13.96 14.03
C ASP A 232 31.03 -13.92 15.00
N SER A 233 29.82 -14.26 14.52
CA SER A 233 28.75 -14.98 15.26
C SER A 233 27.39 -14.86 14.56
N GLN A 234 27.04 -15.87 13.74
CA GLN A 234 25.66 -16.23 13.41
C GLN A 234 25.03 -17.03 14.57
N PRO A 235 23.73 -16.85 14.88
CA PRO A 235 22.97 -17.86 15.60
C PRO A 235 22.28 -18.80 14.62
N ALA A 236 22.70 -20.07 14.62
CA ALA A 236 22.02 -21.18 13.98
C ALA A 236 20.81 -21.60 14.82
N PHE A 237 19.59 -21.45 14.29
CA PHE A 237 18.38 -22.07 14.85
C PHE A 237 18.09 -23.36 14.09
N THR A 238 18.60 -24.47 14.61
CA THR A 238 18.28 -25.82 14.15
C THR A 238 16.98 -26.29 14.83
N PHE A 239 15.97 -26.59 14.02
CA PHE A 239 14.73 -27.26 14.42
C PHE A 239 14.96 -28.78 14.55
N PRO A 240 14.60 -29.43 15.68
CA PRO A 240 14.52 -30.88 15.72
C PRO A 240 13.15 -31.37 15.21
N LEU A 241 13.18 -32.08 14.07
CA LEU A 241 12.10 -32.95 13.57
C LEU A 241 11.97 -34.16 14.50
N LEU A 242 10.91 -34.22 15.30
CA LEU A 242 10.52 -35.43 16.03
C LEU A 242 9.66 -36.31 15.10
N MET A 243 10.30 -37.23 14.40
CA MET A 243 9.63 -38.38 13.78
C MET A 243 9.27 -39.37 14.88
N SER A 244 8.00 -39.46 15.26
CA SER A 244 7.48 -40.59 16.03
C SER A 244 6.58 -41.45 15.15
N SER A 245 7.18 -42.49 14.61
CA SER A 245 6.54 -43.67 14.05
C SER A 245 5.79 -44.43 15.15
N ILE A 246 4.46 -44.50 15.06
CA ILE A 246 3.66 -45.48 15.81
C ILE A 246 2.85 -46.27 14.80
N TRP A 247 3.41 -47.43 14.44
CA TRP A 247 2.67 -48.57 13.95
C TRP A 247 2.01 -49.23 15.16
N TRP A 248 0.71 -49.50 15.12
CA TRP A 248 0.18 -50.65 15.84
C TRP A 248 -0.92 -51.36 15.05
N PHE A 249 -0.91 -52.66 15.24
CA PHE A 249 -1.55 -53.73 14.49
C PHE A 249 -2.99 -53.99 14.94
N MET A 250 -3.72 -54.66 14.04
CA MET A 250 -4.95 -55.46 14.17
C MET A 250 -5.45 -55.84 15.58
N ALA A 251 -6.79 -55.76 15.73
CA ALA A 251 -7.66 -56.89 16.09
C ALA A 251 -9.02 -56.70 15.44
#